data_AF-A0A382A0Q6-F1
#
_entry.id   AF-A0A382A0Q6-F1
#
_cell.length_a   1.000
_cell.length_b   1.000
_cell.length_c   1.000
_cell.angle_alpha   90.00
_cell.angle_beta   90.00
_cell.angle_gamma   90.00
#
_symmetry.space_group_name_H-M   'P 1'
#
loop_
_entity.id
_entity.type
_entity.pdbx_description
1 polymer ?
#
loop_
_entity_poly.entity_id
_entity_poly.type
_entity_poly.pdbx_seq_one_letter_code
_entity_poly.pdbx_strand_id
1 'polypeptide(L)'
;EFLSLIASKKKTKSLLQQLEKDGTSKDKISSIKFPAGLDIGAITPQEIAVSIMAELVQKKRAAIQGDKIILEVKDTDNKKERDPICGMLVDPKTADSYFEYDGLSYYFCCGGCKEKFEAEPAAYI
;
A
#
# COMPACT_ATOMS: atom_id res chain seq x y z
N GLU A 1 14.05 -5.09 -14.48
CA GLU A 1 14.04 -3.62 -14.60
C GLU A 1 12.66 -3.18 -15.07
N PHE A 2 12.07 -2.12 -14.51
CA PHE A 2 10.74 -1.63 -14.88
C PHE A 2 10.85 -0.19 -15.38
N LEU A 3 10.44 0.04 -16.61
CA LEU A 3 10.46 1.35 -17.27
C LEU A 3 9.04 1.74 -17.67
N SER A 4 8.58 2.91 -17.22
CA SER A 4 7.30 3.46 -17.63
C SER A 4 7.39 4.95 -17.97
N LEU A 5 6.49 5.40 -18.85
CA LEU A 5 6.48 6.76 -19.37
C LEU A 5 5.28 7.56 -18.86
N ILE A 6 5.55 8.74 -18.30
CA ILE A 6 4.53 9.73 -17.92
C ILE A 6 4.29 10.66 -19.12
N ALA A 7 3.34 10.31 -19.98
CA ALA A 7 2.92 11.16 -21.09
C ALA A 7 1.52 10.78 -21.60
N SER A 8 0.89 11.67 -22.37
CA SER A 8 -0.35 11.34 -23.07
C SER A 8 -0.14 10.21 -24.10
N LYS A 9 -1.22 9.49 -24.44
CA LYS A 9 -1.19 8.42 -25.47
C LYS A 9 -0.62 8.93 -26.80
N LYS A 10 -1.01 10.15 -27.21
CA LYS A 10 -0.53 10.79 -28.45
C LYS A 10 0.98 11.07 -28.40
N LYS A 11 1.47 11.64 -27.30
CA LYS A 11 2.89 11.97 -27.15
C LYS A 11 3.74 10.71 -27.06
N THR A 12 3.24 9.67 -26.38
CA THR A 12 3.93 8.38 -26.28
C THR A 12 4.10 7.74 -27.65
N LYS A 13 3.05 7.68 -28.48
CA LYS A 13 3.16 7.11 -29.83
C LYS A 13 4.24 7.81 -30.67
N SER A 14 4.30 9.14 -30.61
CA SER A 14 5.33 9.93 -31.29
C SER A 14 6.74 9.59 -30.81
N LEU A 15 6.92 9.46 -29.48
CA LEU A 15 8.21 9.13 -28.88
C LEU A 15 8.68 7.72 -29.24
N LEU A 16 7.79 6.72 -29.21
CA LEU A 16 8.16 5.35 -29.59
C LEU A 16 8.55 5.25 -31.07
N GLN A 17 7.83 5.93 -31.96
CA GLN A 17 8.20 5.99 -33.39
C GLN A 17 9.56 6.65 -33.62
N GLN A 18 9.92 7.66 -32.83
CA GLN A 18 11.24 8.28 -32.90
C GLN A 18 12.33 7.31 -32.42
N LEU A 19 12.12 6.60 -31.31
CA LEU A 19 13.05 5.58 -30.82
C LEU A 19 13.29 4.45 -31.85
N GLU A 20 12.24 4.03 -32.57
CA GLU A 20 12.36 3.08 -33.68
C GLU A 20 13.24 3.62 -34.81
N LYS A 21 13.05 4.89 -35.20
CA LYS A 21 13.86 5.55 -36.24
C LYS A 21 15.32 5.70 -35.82
N ASP A 22 15.56 5.94 -34.54
CA ASP A 22 16.91 6.09 -33.97
C ASP A 22 17.62 4.72 -33.79
N GLY A 23 17.02 3.63 -34.27
CA GLY A 23 17.61 2.30 -34.28
C GLY A 23 17.48 1.54 -32.94
N THR A 24 16.60 1.98 -32.04
CA THR A 24 16.36 1.24 -30.80
C THR A 24 15.67 -0.09 -31.12
N SER A 25 16.20 -1.19 -30.58
CA SER A 25 15.63 -2.52 -30.74
C SER A 25 14.15 -2.56 -30.31
N LYS A 26 13.31 -3.21 -31.12
CA LYS A 26 11.88 -3.38 -30.83
C LYS A 26 11.62 -4.03 -29.46
N ASP A 27 12.49 -4.93 -29.01
CA ASP A 27 12.36 -5.58 -27.70
C ASP A 27 12.41 -4.56 -26.55
N LYS A 28 13.38 -3.64 -26.58
CA LYS A 28 13.47 -2.54 -25.60
C LYS A 28 12.24 -1.63 -25.65
N ILE A 29 11.77 -1.28 -26.85
CA ILE A 29 10.59 -0.43 -27.02
C ILE A 29 9.33 -1.11 -26.47
N SER A 30 9.16 -2.40 -26.74
CA SER A 30 8.02 -3.19 -26.26
C SER A 30 7.98 -3.35 -24.73
N SER A 31 9.14 -3.24 -24.07
CA SER A 31 9.24 -3.29 -22.61
C SER A 31 8.80 -1.99 -21.91
N ILE A 32 8.62 -0.89 -22.65
CA ILE A 32 8.22 0.41 -22.09
C ILE A 32 6.71 0.40 -21.84
N LYS A 33 6.31 0.49 -20.57
CA LYS A 33 4.90 0.62 -20.18
C LYS A 33 4.44 2.08 -20.29
N PHE A 34 3.22 2.30 -20.79
CA PHE A 34 2.59 3.62 -20.80
C PHE A 34 1.06 3.51 -20.86
N PRO A 35 0.30 4.48 -20.30
CA PRO A 35 0.77 5.57 -19.43
C PRO A 35 1.28 5.02 -18.10
N ALA A 36 2.20 5.70 -17.42
CA ALA A 36 2.62 5.34 -16.06
C ALA A 36 1.45 5.38 -15.06
N GLY A 37 1.43 4.46 -14.11
CA GLY A 37 0.43 4.36 -13.04
C GLY A 37 -0.74 3.40 -13.31
N LEU A 38 -1.44 3.02 -12.24
CA LEU A 38 -2.70 2.29 -12.30
C LEU A 38 -3.86 3.22 -12.69
N ASP A 39 -4.85 2.69 -13.42
CA ASP A 39 -6.03 3.47 -13.79
C ASP A 39 -6.95 3.67 -12.57
N ILE A 40 -6.78 4.81 -11.91
CA ILE A 40 -7.60 5.26 -10.78
C ILE A 40 -8.43 6.50 -11.13
N GLY A 41 -8.50 6.88 -12.43
CA GLY A 41 -9.11 8.13 -12.86
C GLY A 41 -8.34 9.39 -12.44
N ALA A 42 -7.01 9.29 -12.26
CA ALA A 42 -6.17 10.40 -11.79
C ALA A 42 -6.15 11.59 -12.78
N ILE A 43 -6.31 12.80 -12.23
CA ILE A 43 -6.28 14.08 -12.95
C ILE A 43 -5.21 14.99 -12.36
N THR A 44 -5.12 15.08 -11.03
CA THR A 44 -4.18 15.98 -10.36
C THR A 44 -2.77 15.36 -10.25
N PRO A 45 -1.70 16.16 -10.13
CA PRO A 45 -0.35 15.64 -9.93
C PRO A 45 -0.23 14.67 -8.74
N GLN A 46 -0.96 14.93 -7.66
CA GLN A 46 -0.98 14.12 -6.45
C GLN A 46 -1.65 12.75 -6.72
N GLU A 47 -2.78 12.73 -7.41
CA GLU A 47 -3.44 11.48 -7.83
C GLU A 47 -2.55 10.68 -8.78
N ILE A 48 -1.89 11.34 -9.73
CA ILE A 48 -0.94 10.70 -10.65
C ILE A 48 0.22 10.08 -9.86
N ALA A 49 0.76 10.77 -8.85
CA ALA A 49 1.81 10.24 -7.99
C ALA A 49 1.35 8.98 -7.25
N VAL A 50 0.15 9.00 -6.65
CA VAL A 50 -0.44 7.82 -5.98
C VAL A 50 -0.61 6.64 -6.95
N SER A 51 -1.14 6.91 -8.14
CA SER A 51 -1.31 5.93 -9.21
C SER A 51 0.01 5.25 -9.61
N ILE A 52 1.08 6.03 -9.77
CA ILE A 52 2.43 5.53 -10.11
C ILE A 52 3.03 4.74 -8.94
N MET A 53 2.92 5.25 -7.71
CA MET A 53 3.42 4.54 -6.53
C MET A 53 2.72 3.19 -6.35
N ALA A 54 1.40 3.13 -6.56
CA ALA A 54 0.64 1.89 -6.51
C ALA A 54 1.13 0.88 -7.56
N GLU A 55 1.41 1.32 -8.78
CA GLU A 55 2.00 0.46 -9.81
C GLU A 55 3.39 -0.05 -9.43
N LEU A 56 4.27 0.81 -8.90
CA LEU A 56 5.61 0.42 -8.46
C LEU A 56 5.54 -0.63 -7.34
N VAL A 57 4.65 -0.44 -6.37
CA VAL A 57 4.42 -1.42 -5.30
C VAL A 57 3.89 -2.73 -5.88
N GLN A 58 2.91 -2.70 -6.79
CA GLN A 58 2.39 -3.90 -7.45
C GLN A 58 3.49 -4.66 -8.20
N LYS A 59 4.32 -3.98 -8.99
CA LYS A 59 5.42 -4.61 -9.74
C LYS A 59 6.48 -5.19 -8.80
N LYS A 60 6.84 -4.46 -7.76
CA LYS A 60 7.78 -4.94 -6.72
C LYS A 60 7.22 -6.18 -6.03
N ARG A 61 5.94 -6.18 -5.67
CA ARG A 61 5.29 -7.33 -5.04
C ARG A 61 5.16 -8.50 -5.99
N ALA A 62 4.79 -8.30 -7.26
CA ALA A 62 4.73 -9.35 -8.28
C ALA A 62 6.09 -10.02 -8.52
N ALA A 63 7.18 -9.24 -8.55
CA ALA A 63 8.54 -9.77 -8.63
C ALA A 63 8.93 -10.60 -7.39
N ILE A 64 8.35 -10.29 -6.22
CA ILE A 64 8.53 -11.05 -4.97
C ILE A 64 7.54 -12.23 -4.88
N GLN A 65 6.39 -12.15 -5.53
CA GLN A 65 5.27 -13.10 -5.50
C GLN A 65 5.33 -14.20 -6.57
N GLY A 66 6.41 -14.26 -7.36
CA GLY A 66 6.71 -15.43 -8.20
C GLY A 66 6.69 -16.78 -7.44
N ASP A 67 6.69 -16.76 -6.11
CA ASP A 67 6.69 -17.94 -5.24
C ASP A 67 5.46 -18.17 -4.33
N LYS A 68 4.40 -17.34 -4.30
CA LYS A 68 3.23 -17.64 -3.41
C LYS A 68 1.86 -17.25 -3.97
N ILE A 69 1.20 -18.29 -4.51
CA ILE A 69 -0.20 -18.74 -4.34
C ILE A 69 -1.19 -17.73 -3.72
N ILE A 70 -2.34 -17.60 -4.40
CA ILE A 70 -3.61 -17.03 -3.92
C ILE A 70 -3.91 -17.57 -2.53
N LEU A 71 -3.71 -16.75 -1.49
CA LEU A 71 -4.30 -17.05 -0.20
C LEU A 71 -5.76 -16.59 -0.26
N GLU A 72 -6.67 -17.52 -0.55
CA GLU A 72 -7.96 -17.50 0.11
C GLU A 72 -7.67 -17.43 1.60
N VAL A 73 -7.79 -16.24 2.19
CA VAL A 73 -7.66 -16.08 3.62
C VAL A 73 -8.93 -16.68 4.22
N LYS A 74 -8.90 -17.99 4.49
CA LYS A 74 -9.61 -18.54 5.65
C LYS A 74 -8.91 -17.94 6.85
N ASP A 75 -9.40 -16.76 7.23
CA ASP A 75 -9.03 -16.05 8.44
C ASP A 75 -9.54 -16.88 9.61
N THR A 76 -8.68 -17.72 10.19
CA THR A 76 -9.05 -18.48 11.39
C THR A 76 -8.16 -18.20 12.59
N ASP A 77 -7.27 -17.19 12.57
CA ASP A 77 -6.51 -16.85 13.78
C ASP A 77 -5.88 -15.44 13.83
N ASN A 78 -6.49 -14.43 13.18
CA ASN A 78 -6.06 -13.04 13.34
C ASN A 78 -6.96 -12.29 14.33
N LYS A 79 -6.95 -12.69 15.61
CA LYS A 79 -7.57 -11.91 16.69
C LYS A 79 -6.73 -10.65 16.97
N LYS A 80 -6.84 -9.67 16.08
CA LYS A 80 -6.38 -8.30 16.37
C LYS A 80 -7.45 -7.60 17.17
N GLU A 81 -7.04 -6.90 18.21
CA GLU A 81 -7.92 -6.11 19.06
C GLU A 81 -7.87 -4.65 18.63
N ARG A 82 -8.99 -3.95 18.81
CA ARG A 82 -9.09 -2.55 18.42
C ARG A 82 -8.63 -1.68 19.58
N ASP A 83 -7.68 -0.78 19.32
CA ASP A 83 -7.31 0.30 20.23
C ASP A 83 -8.54 1.21 20.46
N PRO A 84 -9.04 1.33 21.71
CA PRO A 84 -10.23 2.13 22.04
C PRO A 84 -10.09 3.62 21.74
N ILE A 85 -8.86 4.16 21.68
CA ILE A 85 -8.60 5.59 21.51
C ILE A 85 -8.63 6.00 20.04
N CYS A 86 -8.00 5.22 19.16
CA CYS A 86 -7.82 5.59 17.75
C CYS A 86 -8.47 4.63 16.75
N GLY A 87 -8.89 3.45 17.19
CA GLY A 87 -9.49 2.43 16.33
C GLY A 87 -8.49 1.59 15.53
N MET A 88 -7.18 1.78 15.73
CA MET A 88 -6.15 0.97 15.07
C MET A 88 -6.20 -0.48 15.58
N LEU A 89 -6.02 -1.45 14.66
CA LEU A 89 -5.94 -2.86 15.02
C LEU A 89 -4.54 -3.21 15.53
N VAL A 90 -4.48 -3.70 16.76
CA VAL A 90 -3.27 -4.08 17.48
C VAL A 90 -3.26 -5.60 17.64
N ASP A 91 -2.08 -6.21 17.54
CA ASP A 91 -1.90 -7.63 17.86
C ASP A 91 -1.60 -7.78 19.36
N PRO A 92 -2.50 -8.37 20.17
CA PRO A 92 -2.30 -8.57 21.60
C PRO A 92 -0.99 -9.32 21.95
N LYS A 93 -0.51 -10.18 21.04
CA LYS A 93 0.68 -11.02 21.29
C LYS A 93 1.99 -10.24 21.19
N THR A 94 1.99 -9.09 20.53
CA THR A 94 3.18 -8.27 20.28
C THR A 94 3.05 -6.85 20.82
N ALA A 95 1.95 -6.54 21.51
CA ALA A 95 1.67 -5.20 21.99
C ALA A 95 2.50 -4.88 23.23
N ASP A 96 3.46 -3.96 23.08
CA ASP A 96 4.23 -3.42 24.21
C ASP A 96 3.40 -2.46 25.09
N SER A 97 2.28 -1.96 24.56
CA SER A 97 1.40 -0.99 25.24
C SER A 97 0.03 -1.62 25.51
N TYR A 98 -0.23 -1.99 26.76
CA TYR A 98 -1.53 -2.51 27.23
C TYR A 98 -1.87 -1.98 28.65
N PHE A 99 -3.15 -2.04 29.01
CA PHE A 99 -3.69 -1.67 30.32
C PHE A 99 -4.86 -2.57 30.71
N GLU A 100 -4.95 -2.96 31.98
CA GLU A 100 -6.07 -3.76 32.48
C GLU A 100 -7.09 -2.88 33.18
N TYR A 101 -8.36 -2.96 32.77
CA TYR A 101 -9.48 -2.22 33.36
C TYR A 101 -10.71 -3.12 33.44
N ASP A 102 -11.33 -3.19 34.63
CA ASP A 102 -12.50 -4.04 34.91
C ASP A 102 -12.33 -5.52 34.52
N GLY A 103 -11.11 -6.05 34.72
CA GLY A 103 -10.77 -7.43 34.40
C GLY A 103 -10.58 -7.73 32.91
N LEU A 104 -10.59 -6.70 32.05
CA LEU A 104 -10.32 -6.80 30.62
C LEU A 104 -8.98 -6.14 30.29
N SER A 105 -8.17 -6.82 29.45
CA SER A 105 -6.94 -6.25 28.89
C SER A 105 -7.26 -5.43 27.65
N TYR A 106 -6.85 -4.17 27.62
CA TYR A 106 -6.94 -3.28 26.48
C TYR A 106 -5.55 -3.06 25.89
N TYR A 107 -5.44 -3.15 24.56
CA TYR A 107 -4.17 -3.00 23.84
C TYR A 107 -4.16 -1.74 22.99
N PHE A 108 -3.01 -1.06 22.95
CA PHE A 108 -2.85 0.26 22.34
C PHE A 108 -1.78 0.25 21.25
N CYS A 109 -1.99 1.06 20.21
CA CYS A 109 -1.04 1.20 19.11
C CYS A 109 0.27 1.90 19.53
N CYS A 110 0.23 2.68 20.61
CA CYS A 110 1.38 3.37 21.16
C CYS A 110 1.14 3.79 22.63
N GLY A 111 2.21 4.20 23.32
CA GLY A 111 2.15 4.68 24.70
C GLY A 111 1.22 5.88 24.89
N GLY A 112 1.13 6.79 23.92
CA GLY A 112 0.23 7.95 24.02
C GLY A 112 -1.26 7.60 24.00
N CYS A 113 -1.66 6.51 23.32
CA CYS A 113 -3.04 6.01 23.40
C CYS A 113 -3.30 5.34 24.75
N LYS A 114 -2.33 4.58 25.27
CA LYS A 114 -2.40 3.99 26.61
C LYS A 114 -2.59 5.08 27.69
N GLU A 115 -1.76 6.11 27.69
CA GLU A 115 -1.83 7.22 28.67
C GLU A 115 -3.19 7.93 28.65
N LYS A 116 -3.78 8.13 27.46
CA LYS A 116 -5.11 8.73 27.33
C LYS A 116 -6.20 7.84 27.89
N PHE A 117 -6.12 6.54 27.65
CA PHE A 117 -7.07 5.58 28.20
C PHE A 117 -6.95 5.49 29.72
N GLU A 118 -5.73 5.45 30.26
CA GLU A 118 -5.47 5.42 31.72
C GLU A 118 -6.03 6.64 32.46
N ALA A 119 -6.04 7.81 31.81
CA ALA A 119 -6.56 9.04 32.40
C ALA A 119 -8.08 9.02 32.61
N GLU A 120 -8.84 8.42 31.67
CA GLU A 120 -10.30 8.37 31.75
C GLU A 120 -10.89 7.12 31.05
N PRO A 121 -10.68 5.89 31.59
CA PRO A 121 -11.07 4.65 30.91
C PRO A 121 -12.57 4.58 30.59
N ALA A 122 -13.41 5.06 31.52
CA ALA A 122 -14.87 5.04 31.42
C ALA A 122 -15.43 5.87 30.25
N ALA A 123 -14.63 6.77 29.66
CA ALA A 123 -15.05 7.55 28.48
C ALA A 123 -14.92 6.77 27.15
N TYR A 124 -14.22 5.63 27.16
CA TYR A 124 -13.83 4.89 25.95
C TYR A 124 -14.39 3.46 25.86
N ILE A 125 -15.16 3.03 26.86
CA ILE A 125 -15.72 1.67 26.97
C ILE A 125 -17.26 1.68 26.88
#